data_AF-A0A924WGE8-F1
#
_entry.id   AF-A0A924WGE8-F1
#
_cell.length_a   1.000
_cell.length_b   1.000
_cell.length_c   1.000
_cell.angle_alpha   90.00
_cell.angle_beta   90.00
_cell.angle_gamma   90.00
#
_symmetry.space_group_name_H-M   'P 1'
#
loop_
_entity.id
_entity.type
_entity.pdbx_description
1 polymer ?
#
loop_
_entity_poly.entity_id
_entity_poly.type
_entity_poly.pdbx_seq_one_letter_code
_entity_poly.pdbx_strand_id
1 'polypeptide(L)'
;MRPYVDNSPEAKARLLTALMAADDRIDDAEIEALGALDAYARLGISPAVFADVLRDYFVDLNAISAEADLGMRINTTAQAPVVDAITEPDDRQQLWEMMVGLARADGDIVDAESAFLRVVAERWWVGKVPGDLHRVDPGVVGPDEVAEPSAGRAAPITFAAAA
;
A
#
# COMPACT_ATOMS: atom_id res chain seq x y z
N MET A 1 4.01 -15.65 -12.87
CA MET A 1 5.17 -15.05 -12.20
C MET A 1 6.24 -16.11 -12.03
N ARG A 2 7.52 -15.76 -12.22
CA ARG A 2 8.63 -16.70 -11.97
C ARG A 2 8.75 -16.97 -10.46
N PRO A 3 9.05 -18.21 -10.05
CA PRO A 3 9.19 -18.56 -8.64
C PRO A 3 10.56 -18.14 -8.09
N TYR A 4 10.58 -17.70 -6.84
CA TYR A 4 11.78 -17.64 -6.00
C TYR A 4 11.67 -18.72 -4.93
N VAL A 5 12.81 -19.09 -4.32
CA VAL A 5 12.81 -20.01 -3.17
C VAL A 5 12.12 -19.32 -1.99
N ASP A 6 11.28 -20.02 -1.24
CA ASP A 6 10.58 -19.47 -0.07
C ASP A 6 11.57 -18.85 0.92
N ASN A 7 11.23 -17.67 1.44
CA ASN A 7 12.06 -16.84 2.33
C ASN A 7 13.46 -16.50 1.79
N SER A 8 13.74 -16.73 0.51
CA SER A 8 14.97 -16.23 -0.10
C SER A 8 15.02 -14.71 -0.08
N PRO A 9 16.22 -14.10 -0.05
CA PRO A 9 16.37 -12.67 -0.17
C PRO A 9 15.61 -12.07 -1.38
N GLU A 10 15.55 -12.79 -2.50
CA GLU A 10 14.81 -12.42 -3.70
C GLU A 10 13.29 -12.50 -3.51
N ALA A 11 12.77 -13.51 -2.81
CA ALA A 11 11.35 -13.58 -2.47
C ALA A 11 10.92 -12.41 -1.58
N LYS A 12 11.75 -12.06 -0.59
CA LYS A 12 11.54 -10.91 0.30
C LYS A 12 11.59 -9.58 -0.48
N ALA A 13 12.57 -9.42 -1.36
CA ALA A 13 12.67 -8.26 -2.24
C ALA A 13 11.44 -8.13 -3.15
N ARG A 14 10.96 -9.26 -3.70
CA ARG A 14 9.77 -9.29 -4.56
C ARG A 14 8.52 -8.81 -3.83
N LEU A 15 8.39 -9.11 -2.54
CA LEU A 15 7.27 -8.61 -1.75
C LEU A 15 7.32 -7.08 -1.60
N LEU A 16 8.49 -6.50 -1.30
CA LEU A 16 8.63 -5.04 -1.23
C LEU A 16 8.36 -4.38 -2.58
N THR A 17 8.86 -4.97 -3.67
CA THR A 17 8.53 -4.54 -5.03
C THR A 17 7.02 -4.56 -5.29
N ALA A 18 6.31 -5.59 -4.84
CA ALA A 18 4.87 -5.70 -5.04
C ALA A 18 4.07 -4.63 -4.30
N LEU A 19 4.55 -4.18 -3.13
CA LEU A 19 4.00 -3.03 -2.44
C LEU A 19 4.25 -1.74 -3.23
N MET A 20 5.51 -1.48 -3.59
CA MET A 20 5.90 -0.24 -4.30
C MET A 20 5.20 -0.12 -5.65
N ALA A 21 4.97 -1.24 -6.35
CA ALA A 21 4.27 -1.21 -7.62
C ALA A 21 2.74 -1.11 -7.49
N ALA A 22 2.17 -1.04 -6.27
CA ALA A 22 0.73 -1.17 -6.00
C ALA A 22 -0.14 -0.16 -6.79
N ASP A 23 0.37 1.03 -7.08
CA ASP A 23 -0.34 2.13 -7.73
C ASP A 23 0.13 2.40 -9.18
N ASP A 24 0.85 1.45 -9.80
CA ASP A 24 1.48 1.53 -11.12
C ASP A 24 2.58 2.60 -11.26
N ARG A 25 3.08 3.15 -10.15
CA ARG A 25 4.16 4.14 -10.16
C ARG A 25 5.24 3.70 -9.18
N ILE A 26 6.49 4.04 -9.51
CA ILE A 26 7.57 4.05 -8.53
C ILE A 26 8.25 5.40 -8.67
N ASP A 27 8.31 6.18 -7.60
CA ASP A 27 8.93 7.49 -7.59
C ASP A 27 10.25 7.54 -6.82
N ASP A 28 10.93 8.68 -6.92
CA ASP A 28 12.25 8.87 -6.29
C ASP A 28 12.16 8.81 -4.76
N ALA A 29 11.02 9.18 -4.15
CA ALA A 29 10.83 9.17 -2.70
C ALA A 29 10.75 7.74 -2.17
N GLU A 30 10.10 6.82 -2.88
CA GLU A 30 10.06 5.40 -2.51
C GLU A 30 11.44 4.73 -2.62
N ILE A 31 12.23 5.12 -3.63
CA ILE A 31 13.61 4.65 -3.78
C ILE A 31 14.49 5.21 -2.65
N GLU A 32 14.32 6.48 -2.27
CA GLU A 32 15.01 7.06 -1.12
C GLU A 32 14.62 6.36 0.19
N ALA A 33 13.34 6.00 0.34
CA ALA A 33 12.82 5.27 1.49
C ALA A 33 13.46 3.89 1.68
N LEU A 34 13.76 3.17 0.59
CA LEU A 34 14.53 1.91 0.65
C LEU A 34 15.90 2.13 1.31
N GLY A 35 16.56 3.25 0.98
CA GLY A 35 17.83 3.65 1.59
C GLY A 35 17.68 4.01 3.07
N ALA A 36 16.68 4.82 3.41
CA ALA A 36 16.41 5.23 4.79
C ALA A 36 16.07 4.06 5.72
N LEU A 37 15.44 3.01 5.19
CA LEU A 37 15.09 1.78 5.92
C LEU A 37 16.22 0.74 5.96
N ASP A 38 17.38 1.03 5.36
CA ASP A 38 18.50 0.10 5.17
C ASP A 38 18.03 -1.23 4.56
N ALA A 39 17.11 -1.15 3.58
CA ALA A 39 16.36 -2.30 3.12
C ALA A 39 17.27 -3.38 2.51
N TYR A 40 18.28 -2.98 1.74
CA TYR A 40 19.22 -3.89 1.10
C TYR A 40 19.99 -4.73 2.13
N ALA A 41 20.49 -4.10 3.19
CA ALA A 41 21.22 -4.80 4.24
C ALA A 41 20.30 -5.73 5.05
N ARG A 42 19.08 -5.26 5.39
CA ARG A 42 18.08 -6.08 6.11
C ARG A 42 17.66 -7.32 5.33
N LEU A 43 17.55 -7.21 4.01
CA LEU A 43 17.26 -8.33 3.13
C LEU A 43 18.48 -9.22 2.83
N GLY A 44 19.70 -8.73 3.10
CA GLY A 44 20.94 -9.44 2.77
C GLY A 44 21.25 -9.46 1.27
N ILE A 45 20.83 -8.43 0.52
CA ILE A 45 21.05 -8.30 -0.92
C ILE A 45 21.78 -7.02 -1.28
N SER A 46 22.36 -7.00 -2.48
CA SER A 46 22.85 -5.76 -3.09
C SER A 46 21.72 -4.95 -3.76
N PRO A 47 21.90 -3.63 -3.95
CA PRO A 47 20.99 -2.83 -4.78
C PRO A 47 20.80 -3.37 -6.20
N ALA A 48 21.84 -3.97 -6.79
CA ALA A 48 21.76 -4.56 -8.14
C ALA A 48 20.79 -5.75 -8.18
N VAL A 49 20.85 -6.63 -7.17
CA VAL A 49 19.92 -7.76 -7.04
C VAL A 49 18.49 -7.27 -6.85
N PHE A 50 18.27 -6.23 -6.04
CA PHE A 50 16.94 -5.64 -5.90
C PHE A 50 16.42 -5.07 -7.24
N ALA A 51 17.27 -4.36 -7.99
CA ALA A 51 16.92 -3.83 -9.30
C ALA A 51 16.58 -4.93 -10.34
N ASP A 52 17.25 -6.08 -10.25
CA ASP A 52 16.92 -7.24 -11.08
C ASP A 52 15.57 -7.85 -10.69
N VAL A 53 15.29 -8.01 -9.39
CA VAL A 53 13.98 -8.46 -8.89
C VAL A 53 12.86 -7.51 -9.32
N LEU A 54 13.09 -6.20 -9.23
CA LEU A 54 12.15 -5.17 -9.65
C LEU A 54 11.81 -5.28 -11.15
N ARG A 55 12.85 -5.39 -11.99
CA ARG A 55 12.69 -5.57 -13.44
C ARG A 55 11.92 -6.85 -13.75
N ASP A 56 12.28 -7.94 -13.10
CA ASP A 56 11.67 -9.25 -13.27
C ASP A 56 10.18 -9.24 -12.89
N TYR A 57 9.83 -8.49 -11.85
CA TYR A 57 8.46 -8.30 -11.42
C TYR A 57 7.61 -7.59 -12.49
N PHE A 58 8.09 -6.48 -13.06
CA PHE A 58 7.38 -5.77 -14.14
C PHE A 58 7.28 -6.60 -15.42
N VAL A 59 8.31 -7.38 -15.77
CA VAL A 59 8.24 -8.32 -16.89
C VAL A 59 7.12 -9.35 -16.66
N ASP A 60 7.04 -9.90 -15.45
CA ASP A 60 6.02 -10.89 -15.11
C ASP A 60 4.61 -10.27 -15.08
N LEU A 61 4.43 -9.05 -14.58
CA LEU A 61 3.15 -8.35 -14.61
C LEU A 61 2.68 -8.08 -16.03
N ASN A 62 3.55 -7.57 -16.90
CA ASN A 62 3.23 -7.31 -18.30
C ASN A 62 2.79 -8.59 -19.03
N ALA A 63 3.44 -9.73 -18.76
CA ALA A 63 3.04 -11.01 -19.33
C ALA A 63 1.64 -11.43 -18.88
N ILE A 64 1.32 -11.28 -17.59
CA ILE A 64 -0.01 -11.60 -17.04
C ILE A 64 -1.10 -10.69 -17.61
N SER A 65 -0.86 -9.38 -17.69
CA SER A 65 -1.81 -8.43 -18.28
C SER A 65 -2.08 -8.72 -19.75
N ALA A 66 -1.04 -9.03 -20.53
CA ALA A 66 -1.17 -9.40 -21.94
C ALA A 66 -1.98 -10.69 -22.15
N GLU A 67 -1.81 -11.68 -21.27
CA GLU A 67 -2.56 -12.94 -21.32
C GLU A 67 -4.03 -12.78 -20.90
N ALA A 68 -4.33 -11.85 -19.99
CA ALA A 68 -5.66 -11.70 -19.40
C ALA A 68 -6.56 -10.65 -20.11
N ASP A 69 -6.03 -9.89 -21.09
CA ASP A 69 -6.68 -8.69 -21.67
C ASP A 69 -7.18 -7.71 -20.59
N LEU A 70 -6.51 -7.73 -19.43
CA LEU A 70 -6.71 -6.81 -18.33
C LEU A 70 -5.60 -5.77 -18.47
N GLY A 71 -5.92 -4.47 -18.34
CA GLY A 71 -4.89 -3.44 -18.12
C GLY A 71 -3.99 -3.80 -16.92
N MET A 72 -2.94 -3.03 -16.64
CA MET A 72 -2.00 -3.27 -15.53
C MET A 72 -2.63 -3.13 -14.11
N ARG A 73 -3.91 -3.44 -13.93
CA ARG A 73 -4.54 -3.44 -12.61
C ARG A 73 -4.01 -4.63 -11.83
N ILE A 74 -3.35 -4.34 -10.72
CA ILE A 74 -2.87 -5.33 -9.77
C ILE A 74 -4.03 -6.21 -9.31
N ASN A 75 -4.05 -7.43 -9.81
CA ASN A 75 -4.97 -8.46 -9.38
C ASN A 75 -4.46 -9.01 -8.05
N THR A 76 -5.22 -8.80 -6.97
CA THR A 76 -4.93 -9.33 -5.63
C THR A 76 -4.71 -10.85 -5.62
N THR A 77 -5.29 -11.58 -6.57
CA THR A 77 -5.06 -13.03 -6.76
C THR A 77 -3.66 -13.33 -7.30
N ALA A 78 -3.12 -12.47 -8.19
CA ALA A 78 -1.79 -12.64 -8.76
C ALA A 78 -0.67 -12.41 -7.73
N GLN A 79 -0.96 -11.69 -6.65
CA GLN A 79 0.00 -11.43 -5.56
C GLN A 79 0.01 -12.53 -4.48
N ALA A 80 -0.98 -13.41 -4.46
CA ALA A 80 -1.07 -14.48 -3.46
C ALA A 80 0.21 -15.32 -3.34
N PRO A 81 0.82 -15.80 -4.45
CA PRO A 81 2.06 -16.58 -4.37
C PRO A 81 3.26 -15.76 -3.86
N VAL A 82 3.27 -14.44 -4.07
CA VAL A 82 4.33 -13.56 -3.58
C VAL A 82 4.26 -13.43 -2.05
N VAL A 83 3.05 -13.28 -1.51
CA VAL A 83 2.83 -13.20 -0.06
C VAL A 83 3.06 -14.54 0.63
N ASP A 84 2.63 -15.64 0.00
CA ASP A 84 2.69 -16.99 0.55
C ASP A 84 4.11 -17.56 0.58
N ALA A 85 5.03 -17.03 -0.25
CA ALA A 85 6.46 -17.39 -0.26
C ALA A 85 7.22 -16.96 1.01
N ILE A 86 6.61 -16.12 1.85
CA ILE A 86 7.16 -15.74 3.16
C ILE A 86 6.49 -16.59 4.24
N THR A 87 7.18 -17.66 4.65
CA THR A 87 6.68 -18.65 5.60
C THR A 87 7.20 -18.43 7.01
N GLU A 88 8.40 -17.85 7.16
CA GLU A 88 9.03 -17.68 8.48
C GLU A 88 8.42 -16.50 9.26
N PRO A 89 7.96 -16.70 10.51
CA PRO A 89 7.32 -15.64 11.30
C PRO A 89 8.19 -14.41 11.53
N ASP A 90 9.50 -14.61 11.75
CA ASP A 90 10.44 -13.52 11.98
C ASP A 90 10.62 -12.67 10.72
N ASP A 91 10.61 -13.32 9.54
CA ASP A 91 10.67 -12.63 8.25
C ASP A 91 9.38 -11.86 7.96
N ARG A 92 8.22 -12.41 8.32
CA ARG A 92 6.93 -11.71 8.22
C ARG A 92 6.91 -10.43 9.04
N GLN A 93 7.34 -10.51 10.30
CA GLN A 93 7.40 -9.34 11.19
C GLN A 93 8.37 -8.28 10.64
N GLN A 94 9.58 -8.70 10.24
CA GLN A 94 10.59 -7.80 9.69
C GLN A 94 10.07 -7.10 8.42
N LEU A 95 9.50 -7.85 7.49
CA LEU A 95 8.99 -7.31 6.23
C LEU A 95 7.78 -6.42 6.43
N TRP A 96 6.92 -6.73 7.40
CA TRP A 96 5.79 -5.88 7.74
C TRP A 96 6.21 -4.49 8.18
N GLU A 97 7.19 -4.40 9.07
CA GLU A 97 7.75 -3.11 9.50
C GLU A 97 8.35 -2.33 8.34
N MET A 98 9.02 -3.02 7.41
CA MET A 98 9.59 -2.40 6.21
C MET A 98 8.49 -1.89 5.26
N MET A 99 7.47 -2.70 5.00
CA MET A 99 6.35 -2.34 4.14
C MET A 99 5.56 -1.16 4.69
N VAL A 100 5.26 -1.14 5.99
CA VAL A 100 4.60 0.00 6.65
C VAL A 100 5.48 1.25 6.60
N GLY A 101 6.81 1.10 6.71
CA GLY A 101 7.76 2.19 6.57
C GLY A 101 7.78 2.78 5.15
N LEU A 102 7.77 1.92 4.13
CA LEU A 102 7.74 2.32 2.72
C LEU A 102 6.45 3.05 2.36
N ALA A 103 5.29 2.46 2.68
CA ALA A 103 3.99 3.05 2.36
C ALA A 103 3.72 4.40 3.08
N ARG A 104 4.54 4.78 4.08
CA ARG A 104 4.43 6.06 4.78
C ARG A 104 5.49 7.08 4.35
N ALA A 105 6.37 6.72 3.42
CA ALA A 105 7.56 7.50 3.15
C ALA A 105 7.27 8.82 2.41
N ASP A 106 6.24 8.85 1.59
CA ASP A 106 5.76 10.04 0.88
C ASP A 106 4.78 10.90 1.72
N GLY A 107 4.34 10.37 2.86
CA GLY A 107 3.41 11.01 3.79
C GLY A 107 1.93 10.70 3.55
N ASP A 108 1.58 9.98 2.47
CA ASP A 108 0.20 9.68 2.08
C ASP A 108 0.07 8.20 1.67
N ILE A 109 -0.46 7.35 2.56
CA ILE A 109 -0.77 5.96 2.17
C ILE A 109 -1.92 5.99 1.16
N VAL A 110 -1.67 5.58 -0.08
CA VAL A 110 -2.72 5.52 -1.11
C VAL A 110 -3.58 4.25 -0.95
N ASP A 111 -4.81 4.30 -1.47
CA ASP A 111 -5.81 3.21 -1.33
C ASP A 111 -5.27 1.84 -1.82
N ALA A 112 -4.41 1.85 -2.84
CA ALA A 112 -3.84 0.65 -3.43
C ALA A 112 -2.84 -0.07 -2.51
N GLU A 113 -1.93 0.67 -1.88
CA GLU A 113 -0.98 0.14 -0.90
C GLU A 113 -1.70 -0.37 0.36
N SER A 114 -2.69 0.40 0.83
CA SER A 114 -3.56 -0.02 1.95
C SER A 114 -4.26 -1.35 1.66
N ALA A 115 -4.78 -1.52 0.45
CA ALA A 115 -5.41 -2.77 0.04
C ALA A 115 -4.41 -3.93 0.00
N PHE A 116 -3.18 -3.70 -0.48
CA PHE A 116 -2.12 -4.70 -0.50
C PHE A 116 -1.69 -5.10 0.92
N LEU A 117 -1.42 -4.13 1.80
CA LEU A 117 -1.08 -4.36 3.21
C LEU A 117 -2.16 -5.17 3.94
N ARG A 118 -3.45 -4.91 3.66
CA ARG A 118 -4.54 -5.70 4.21
C ARG A 118 -4.49 -7.16 3.77
N VAL A 119 -4.26 -7.42 2.47
CA VAL A 119 -4.13 -8.79 1.95
C VAL A 119 -2.95 -9.52 2.60
N VAL A 120 -1.83 -8.84 2.78
CA VAL A 120 -0.66 -9.40 3.47
C VAL A 120 -0.98 -9.72 4.92
N ALA A 121 -1.59 -8.78 5.65
CA ALA A 121 -1.94 -8.95 7.05
C ALA A 121 -2.92 -10.12 7.27
N GLU A 122 -3.96 -10.19 6.44
CA GLU A 122 -4.94 -11.26 6.46
C GLU A 122 -4.28 -12.62 6.25
N ARG A 123 -3.34 -12.75 5.30
CA ARG A 123 -2.66 -14.03 5.00
C ARG A 123 -1.66 -14.46 6.05
N TRP A 124 -0.90 -13.53 6.60
CA TRP A 124 0.17 -13.83 7.55
C TRP A 124 -0.33 -14.11 8.96
N TRP A 125 -1.42 -13.46 9.36
CA TRP A 125 -1.92 -13.48 10.73
C TRP A 125 -3.37 -13.93 10.85
N VAL A 126 -3.85 -14.79 9.94
CA VAL A 126 -5.14 -15.48 10.11
C VAL A 126 -5.26 -16.02 11.55
N GLY A 127 -6.12 -15.39 12.36
CA GLY A 127 -6.38 -15.76 13.75
C GLY A 127 -5.62 -15.02 14.86
N LYS A 128 -4.70 -14.09 14.55
CA LYS A 128 -4.07 -13.19 15.54
C LYS A 128 -3.77 -11.84 14.92
N VAL A 129 -4.76 -10.95 14.85
CA VAL A 129 -4.49 -9.54 14.52
C VAL A 129 -3.51 -8.99 15.56
N PRO A 130 -2.26 -8.60 15.20
CA PRO A 130 -1.40 -7.86 16.11
C PRO A 130 -2.06 -6.50 16.36
N GLY A 131 -2.21 -6.15 17.64
CA GLY A 131 -3.14 -5.14 18.15
C GLY A 131 -2.93 -3.68 17.73
N ASP A 132 -2.10 -3.37 16.74
CA ASP A 132 -1.72 -1.99 16.42
C ASP A 132 -2.08 -1.52 15.00
N LEU A 133 -2.84 -2.31 14.23
CA LEU A 133 -3.60 -1.74 13.10
C LEU A 133 -4.82 -1.01 13.66
N HIS A 134 -4.60 0.22 14.13
CA HIS A 134 -5.68 1.17 14.34
C HIS A 134 -6.55 1.20 13.08
N ARG A 135 -7.77 0.68 13.24
CA ARG A 135 -8.95 0.91 12.42
C ARG A 135 -8.87 2.26 11.72
N VAL A 136 -8.59 2.26 10.42
CA VAL A 136 -9.01 3.35 9.55
C VAL A 136 -10.52 3.18 9.47
N ASP A 137 -11.30 4.00 10.17
CA ASP A 137 -12.75 3.94 10.10
C ASP A 137 -13.17 4.24 8.65
N PRO A 138 -13.72 3.27 7.90
CA PRO A 138 -14.33 3.57 6.63
C PRO A 138 -15.69 4.20 6.96
N GLY A 139 -15.73 5.54 6.97
CA GLY A 139 -16.93 6.36 6.94
C GLY A 139 -18.13 5.82 7.73
N VAL A 140 -18.29 6.30 8.96
CA VAL A 140 -19.64 6.41 9.53
C VAL A 140 -20.39 7.45 8.71
N VAL A 141 -21.02 7.02 7.60
CA VAL A 141 -22.23 7.66 7.12
C VAL A 141 -23.34 7.13 8.02
N GLY A 142 -23.55 7.83 9.13
CA GLY A 142 -24.75 7.63 9.94
C GLY A 142 -25.97 8.10 9.14
N PRO A 143 -27.05 7.30 9.02
CA PRO A 143 -28.30 7.78 8.45
C PRO A 143 -29.05 8.59 9.51
N ASP A 144 -28.68 9.84 9.74
CA ASP A 144 -29.54 10.89 10.29
C ASP A 144 -28.71 12.16 10.55
N GLU A 145 -28.74 13.12 9.63
CA GLU A 145 -28.94 14.52 9.99
C GLU A 145 -29.37 15.31 8.73
N VAL A 146 -30.69 15.44 8.58
CA VAL A 146 -31.29 16.42 7.68
C VAL A 146 -31.00 17.80 8.28
N ALA A 147 -30.00 18.50 7.78
CA ALA A 147 -29.76 19.89 8.13
C ALA A 147 -30.82 20.78 7.46
N GLU A 148 -31.91 21.05 8.18
CA GLU A 148 -32.81 22.18 7.93
C GLU A 148 -32.07 23.53 8.17
N PRO A 149 -32.43 24.60 7.44
CA PRO A 149 -31.69 25.86 7.45
C PRO A 149 -31.92 26.65 8.74
N SER A 150 -30.82 27.07 9.37
CA SER A 150 -30.83 27.90 10.57
C SER A 150 -31.43 29.29 10.30
N ALA A 151 -32.65 29.53 10.80
CA ALA A 151 -33.30 30.83 10.83
C ALA A 151 -32.75 31.66 12.01
N GLY A 152 -31.63 32.35 11.78
CA GLY A 152 -31.06 33.35 12.69
C GLY A 152 -31.46 34.78 12.31
N ARG A 153 -32.62 35.22 12.83
CA ARG A 153 -33.10 36.59 13.11
C ARG A 153 -32.33 37.80 12.48
N ALA A 154 -33.07 38.54 11.65
CA ALA A 154 -32.70 39.79 10.99
C ALA A 154 -32.27 40.95 11.92
N ALA A 155 -31.33 41.76 11.43
CA ALA A 155 -31.17 43.17 11.81
C ALA A 155 -31.38 44.05 10.55
N PRO A 156 -32.04 45.21 10.64
CA PRO A 156 -32.47 45.98 9.48
C PRO A 156 -31.35 46.82 8.89
N ILE A 157 -31.17 46.74 7.56
CA ILE A 157 -30.35 47.69 6.80
C ILE A 157 -31.18 48.97 6.59
N THR A 158 -30.67 50.09 7.08
CA THR A 158 -31.27 51.42 6.94
C THR A 158 -30.97 51.97 5.54
N PHE A 159 -32.00 52.36 4.79
CA PHE A 159 -31.87 53.15 3.56
C PHE A 159 -31.73 54.63 3.93
N ALA A 160 -30.59 55.25 3.63
CA ALA A 160 -30.48 56.69 3.53
C ALA A 160 -30.78 57.08 2.08
N ALA A 161 -31.93 57.72 1.86
CA ALA A 161 -32.27 58.40 0.62
C ALA A 161 -32.17 59.92 0.80
N ALA A 162 -31.73 60.55 -0.30
CA ALA A 162 -31.93 61.95 -0.70
C ALA A 162 -31.04 63.04 -0.07
N ALA A 163 -30.26 63.70 -0.93
CA ALA A 163 -30.60 65.03 -1.45
C ALA A 163 -29.99 65.21 -2.85
#